data_AF-A0A955M354-F1
#
_entry.id   AF-A0A955M354-F1
#
_cell.length_a   1.000
_cell.length_b   1.000
_cell.length_c   1.000
_cell.angle_alpha   90.00
_cell.angle_beta   90.00
_cell.angle_gamma   90.00
#
_symmetry.space_group_name_H-M   'P 1'
#
loop_
_entity.id
_entity.type
_entity.pdbx_description
1 polymer ?
#
loop_
_entity_poly.entity_id
_entity_poly.type
_entity_poly.pdbx_seq_one_letter_code
_entity_poly.pdbx_strand_id
1 'polypeptide(L)'
;GIPILPFLRMGIFFGVMLIFIIFNKPRVPLLVMVLLICLMGQALQTRMHLRPYIFNFIFIQLFFVTLLHYEKVKNFNRLLWLLPLGIIWINTHLGAFYYATIIFFVFVLEHVTALLNHIFQKGKGKASLKVFLNPILHYAVIIIVYYACFLVNPYGVRGGLYPFQVFFDPNHIKLYAFNAFIFEQQPPAYIITFKGFWFYGIVALYGVSFYFSPKKNFRNILLFLIGFFLFLYTQRMSVYFVLITSYLIVENFQDIPDRISQYFNPLKPISMITITAIFFSLSAFNWNERALDVHPKGIFPELDPTIPFKTVQTLERDGYQGTVFNFDRYGGYLLWESYPTLQPFIDGRQLNNEAWQDYRLLVSFPDELWHFFQDKYQFRIAMIDLTAPFCGKILITLHASPQWQEYKIEGTTLTFVRKAIDVKTHKN
;
A
#
# COMPACT_ATOMS: atom_id res chain seq x y z
N GLY A 1 -8.87 -20.96 4.20
CA GLY A 1 -7.61 -20.18 4.23
C GLY A 1 -6.79 -20.51 5.47
N ILE A 2 -5.55 -20.01 5.56
CA ILE A 2 -4.66 -20.24 6.73
C ILE A 2 -5.22 -19.47 7.94
N PRO A 3 -5.65 -20.14 9.03
CA PRO A 3 -6.36 -19.49 10.14
C PRO A 3 -5.56 -18.42 10.88
N ILE A 4 -4.23 -18.44 10.78
CA ILE A 4 -3.35 -17.50 11.50
C ILE A 4 -3.29 -16.10 10.87
N LEU A 5 -3.67 -15.96 9.60
CA LEU A 5 -3.49 -14.71 8.85
C LEU A 5 -4.34 -13.54 9.40
N PRO A 6 -5.63 -13.71 9.77
CA PRO A 6 -6.39 -12.65 10.44
C PRO A 6 -5.75 -12.20 11.75
N PHE A 7 -5.24 -13.13 12.56
CA PHE A 7 -4.55 -12.81 13.82
C PHE A 7 -3.25 -12.05 13.58
N LEU A 8 -2.46 -12.42 12.57
CA LEU A 8 -1.26 -11.68 12.17
C LEU A 8 -1.61 -10.24 11.75
N ARG A 9 -2.64 -10.06 10.92
CA ARG A 9 -3.13 -8.75 10.51
C ARG A 9 -3.54 -7.90 11.72
N MET A 10 -4.29 -8.47 12.65
CA MET A 10 -4.69 -7.79 13.89
C MET A 10 -3.47 -7.44 14.75
N GLY A 11 -2.54 -8.37 14.94
CA GLY A 11 -1.30 -8.15 15.67
C GLY A 11 -0.49 -6.99 15.11
N ILE A 12 -0.35 -6.92 13.78
CA ILE A 12 0.31 -5.80 13.10
C ILE A 12 -0.46 -4.50 13.33
N PHE A 13 -1.79 -4.49 13.18
CA PHE A 13 -2.62 -3.30 13.39
C PHE A 13 -2.46 -2.72 14.81
N PHE A 14 -2.58 -3.58 15.82
CA PHE A 14 -2.38 -3.16 17.21
C PHE A 14 -0.93 -2.78 17.49
N GLY A 15 0.04 -3.48 16.89
CA GLY A 15 1.46 -3.13 16.97
C GLY A 15 1.76 -1.73 16.45
N VAL A 16 1.14 -1.33 15.34
CA VAL A 16 1.26 0.03 14.77
C VAL A 16 0.76 1.08 15.77
N MET A 17 -0.39 0.85 16.42
CA MET A 17 -0.93 1.75 17.44
C MET A 17 -0.06 1.76 18.70
N LEU A 18 0.41 0.59 19.14
CA LEU A 18 1.25 0.45 20.33
C LEU A 18 2.57 1.20 20.17
N ILE A 19 3.21 1.12 19.00
CA ILE A 19 4.41 1.90 18.67
C ILE A 19 4.13 3.40 18.82
N PHE A 20 3.03 3.88 18.23
CA PHE A 20 2.63 5.29 18.35
C PHE A 20 2.44 5.71 19.81
N ILE A 21 1.76 4.88 20.61
CA ILE A 21 1.52 5.13 22.03
C ILE A 21 2.82 5.14 22.82
N ILE A 22 3.70 4.14 22.65
CA ILE A 22 4.95 4.03 23.41
C ILE A 22 5.81 5.28 23.21
N PHE A 23 5.90 5.78 21.97
CA PHE A 23 6.72 6.96 21.69
C PHE A 23 6.06 8.28 22.12
N ASN A 24 4.73 8.36 22.24
CA ASN A 24 4.04 9.63 22.41
C ASN A 24 3.16 9.78 23.66
N LYS A 25 2.91 8.71 24.43
CA LYS A 25 2.06 8.73 25.63
C LYS A 25 2.44 9.82 26.64
N PRO A 26 3.72 10.08 26.96
CA PRO A 26 4.06 11.13 27.94
C PRO A 26 4.04 12.54 27.33
N ARG A 27 3.68 12.70 26.05
CA ARG A 27 3.88 13.94 25.29
C ARG A 27 2.62 14.75 25.03
N VAL A 28 1.44 14.13 25.17
CA VAL A 28 0.15 14.78 24.90
C VAL A 28 -0.89 14.38 25.94
N PRO A 29 -1.92 15.21 26.16
CA PRO A 29 -3.05 14.85 26.99
C PRO A 29 -3.73 13.55 26.51
N LEU A 30 -4.27 12.78 27.45
CA LEU A 30 -4.88 11.47 27.15
C LEU A 30 -6.02 11.57 26.13
N LEU A 31 -6.83 12.63 26.19
CA LEU A 31 -7.92 12.85 25.22
C LEU A 31 -7.37 12.95 23.79
N VAL A 32 -6.31 13.73 23.59
CA VAL A 32 -5.66 13.90 22.28
C VAL A 32 -5.07 12.57 21.82
N MET A 33 -4.43 11.83 22.72
CA MET A 33 -3.90 10.50 22.41
C MET A 33 -5.01 9.54 21.92
N VAL A 34 -6.13 9.47 22.63
CA VAL A 34 -7.26 8.62 22.24
C VAL A 34 -7.85 9.05 20.90
N LEU A 35 -8.06 10.35 20.69
CA LEU A 35 -8.54 10.87 19.41
C LEU A 35 -7.59 10.50 18.26
N LEU A 36 -6.28 10.63 18.46
CA LEU A 36 -5.28 10.25 17.46
C LEU A 36 -5.32 8.76 17.15
N ILE A 37 -5.33 7.89 18.17
CA ILE A 37 -5.44 6.42 17.97
C ILE A 37 -6.72 6.07 17.20
N CYS A 38 -7.83 6.71 17.55
CA CYS A 38 -9.10 6.53 16.87
C CYS A 38 -9.00 6.96 15.39
N LEU A 39 -8.60 8.19 15.10
CA LEU A 39 -8.48 8.70 13.73
C LEU A 39 -7.48 7.88 12.89
N MET A 40 -6.33 7.53 13.46
CA MET A 40 -5.35 6.64 12.85
C MET A 40 -5.94 5.26 12.57
N GLY A 41 -6.66 4.67 13.53
CA GLY A 41 -7.30 3.37 13.37
C GLY A 41 -8.27 3.33 12.19
N GLN A 42 -9.12 4.36 12.04
CA GLN A 42 -10.06 4.48 10.91
C GLN A 42 -9.37 4.67 9.58
N ALA A 43 -8.32 5.50 9.54
CA ALA A 43 -7.56 5.71 8.32
C ALA A 43 -6.88 4.41 7.87
N LEU A 44 -6.18 3.74 8.80
CA LEU A 44 -5.36 2.57 8.49
C LEU A 44 -6.17 1.31 8.24
N GLN A 45 -7.31 1.09 8.91
CA GLN A 45 -8.11 -0.13 8.70
C GLN A 45 -8.54 -0.32 7.24
N THR A 46 -8.76 0.78 6.50
CA THR A 46 -9.12 0.76 5.07
C THR A 46 -8.01 0.22 4.18
N ARG A 47 -6.79 0.09 4.71
CA ARG A 47 -5.57 -0.32 4.00
C ARG A 47 -4.89 -1.54 4.60
N MET A 48 -5.45 -2.15 5.64
CA MET A 48 -4.88 -3.31 6.31
C MET A 48 -5.05 -4.61 5.49
N HIS A 49 -4.80 -4.64 4.19
CA HIS A 49 -4.85 -5.89 3.43
C HIS A 49 -3.67 -6.78 3.78
N LEU A 50 -3.84 -8.11 3.84
CA LEU A 50 -2.75 -9.06 4.11
C LEU A 50 -1.74 -9.09 2.95
N ARG A 51 -0.83 -8.12 2.95
CA ARG A 51 0.23 -7.90 1.96
C ARG A 51 1.47 -7.36 2.67
N PRO A 52 2.69 -7.58 2.14
CA PRO A 52 3.91 -7.00 2.74
C PRO A 52 3.85 -5.47 2.92
N TYR A 53 2.99 -4.78 2.16
CA TYR A 53 2.71 -3.35 2.30
C TYR A 53 2.35 -2.88 3.72
N ILE A 54 1.64 -3.69 4.53
CA ILE A 54 1.20 -3.28 5.87
C ILE A 54 2.36 -3.01 6.83
N PHE A 55 3.53 -3.61 6.58
CA PHE A 55 4.72 -3.36 7.39
C PHE A 55 5.27 -1.94 7.20
N ASN A 56 4.95 -1.25 6.10
CA ASN A 56 5.29 0.17 5.94
C ASN A 56 4.74 1.01 7.11
N PHE A 57 3.64 0.59 7.74
CA PHE A 57 2.98 1.36 8.80
C PHE A 57 3.85 1.37 10.07
N ILE A 58 4.62 0.31 10.27
CA ILE A 58 5.62 0.19 11.34
C ILE A 58 6.88 0.95 10.93
N PHE A 59 7.41 0.65 9.74
CA PHE A 59 8.69 1.19 9.30
C PHE A 59 8.70 2.71 9.15
N ILE A 60 7.63 3.31 8.60
CA ILE A 60 7.49 4.77 8.51
C ILE A 60 7.62 5.41 9.90
N GLN A 61 6.95 4.84 10.91
CA GLN A 61 6.98 5.37 12.28
C GLN A 61 8.36 5.24 12.90
N LEU A 62 8.98 4.05 12.85
CA LEU A 62 10.31 3.83 13.41
C LEU A 62 11.36 4.71 12.74
N PHE A 63 11.27 4.86 11.41
CA PHE A 63 12.13 5.72 10.64
C PHE A 63 11.97 7.19 11.06
N PHE A 64 10.73 7.67 11.11
CA PHE A 64 10.42 9.05 11.51
C PHE A 64 10.84 9.36 12.94
N VAL A 65 10.54 8.47 13.89
CA VAL A 65 10.92 8.61 15.31
C VAL A 65 12.44 8.61 15.48
N THR A 66 13.17 7.80 14.72
CA THR A 66 14.65 7.79 14.75
C THR A 66 15.21 9.15 14.35
N LEU A 67 14.65 9.77 13.31
CA LEU A 67 15.04 11.10 12.87
C LEU A 67 14.65 12.18 13.89
N LEU A 68 13.44 12.13 14.44
CA LEU A 68 13.04 13.05 15.51
C LEU A 68 13.94 12.94 16.75
N HIS A 69 14.37 11.73 17.11
CA HIS A 69 15.27 11.52 18.23
C HIS A 69 16.67 12.07 17.94
N TYR A 70 17.17 11.87 16.72
CA TYR A 70 18.40 12.52 16.28
C TYR A 70 18.29 14.05 16.34
N GLU A 71 17.16 14.64 15.94
CA GLU A 71 16.96 16.09 16.03
C GLU A 71 17.01 16.63 17.47
N LYS A 72 16.62 15.82 18.46
CA LYS A 72 16.68 16.21 19.88
C LYS A 72 18.08 16.06 20.48
N VAL A 73 18.81 15.00 20.13
CA VAL A 73 20.08 14.64 20.80
C VAL A 73 21.32 15.04 19.98
N LYS A 74 21.17 15.20 18.66
CA LYS A 74 22.24 15.49 17.69
C LYS A 74 23.40 14.48 17.71
N ASN A 75 23.10 13.23 18.05
CA ASN A 75 24.07 12.14 18.09
C ASN A 75 23.98 11.24 16.84
N PHE A 76 25.02 11.23 16.02
CA PHE A 76 25.12 10.44 14.79
C PHE A 76 24.85 8.95 14.99
N ASN A 77 25.28 8.37 16.12
CA ASN A 77 25.09 6.93 16.40
C ASN A 77 23.61 6.54 16.44
N ARG A 78 22.69 7.50 16.71
CA ARG A 78 21.25 7.24 16.66
C ARG A 78 20.75 7.04 15.24
N LEU A 79 21.34 7.70 14.25
CA LEU A 79 20.97 7.54 12.84
C LEU A 79 21.36 6.17 12.29
N LEU A 80 22.36 5.50 12.88
CA LEU A 80 22.78 4.15 12.46
C LEU A 80 21.67 3.10 12.62
N TRP A 81 20.67 3.33 13.48
CA TRP A 81 19.49 2.47 13.59
C TRP A 81 18.63 2.43 12.31
N LEU A 82 18.79 3.42 11.42
CA LEU A 82 18.14 3.41 10.11
C LEU A 82 18.70 2.32 9.18
N LEU A 83 19.92 1.81 9.43
CA LEU A 83 20.55 0.80 8.59
C LEU A 83 19.92 -0.59 8.74
N PRO A 84 19.85 -1.21 9.95
CA PRO A 84 19.16 -2.49 10.11
C PRO A 84 17.67 -2.35 9.75
N LEU A 85 17.05 -1.22 10.07
CA LEU A 85 15.68 -0.90 9.66
C LEU A 85 15.55 -0.88 8.12
N GLY A 86 16.48 -0.22 7.43
CA GLY A 86 16.53 -0.13 5.97
C GLY A 86 16.68 -1.49 5.31
N ILE A 87 17.59 -2.33 5.79
CA ILE A 87 17.82 -3.69 5.29
C ILE A 87 16.57 -4.56 5.43
N ILE A 88 15.85 -4.47 6.55
CA ILE A 88 14.60 -5.23 6.71
C ILE A 88 13.50 -4.64 5.81
N TRP A 89 13.37 -3.31 5.80
CA TRP A 89 12.28 -2.63 5.11
C TRP A 89 12.35 -2.85 3.60
N ILE A 90 13.51 -2.65 2.99
CA ILE A 90 13.70 -2.83 1.55
C ILE A 90 13.41 -4.26 1.06
N ASN A 91 13.76 -5.26 1.87
CA ASN A 91 13.50 -6.66 1.57
C ASN A 91 12.04 -7.07 1.83
N THR A 92 11.30 -6.22 2.54
CA THR A 92 9.87 -6.43 2.78
C THR A 92 9.02 -5.73 1.73
N HIS A 93 9.32 -4.47 1.42
CA HIS A 93 8.51 -3.65 0.52
C HIS A 93 9.29 -2.46 -0.05
N LEU A 94 9.03 -2.11 -1.31
CA LEU A 94 9.62 -0.94 -1.99
C LEU A 94 9.22 0.42 -1.37
N GLY A 95 8.38 0.40 -0.32
CA GLY A 95 8.03 1.60 0.44
C GLY A 95 9.25 2.21 1.14
N ALA A 96 10.27 1.39 1.41
CA ALA A 96 11.58 1.83 1.88
C ALA A 96 12.20 2.88 0.96
N PHE A 97 11.97 2.79 -0.35
CA PHE A 97 12.40 3.84 -1.27
C PHE A 97 11.51 5.07 -1.10
N TYR A 98 10.22 4.97 -1.41
CA TYR A 98 9.34 6.15 -1.51
C TYR A 98 9.20 6.95 -0.21
N TYR A 99 8.84 6.29 0.89
CA TYR A 99 8.56 6.99 2.14
C TYR A 99 9.84 7.52 2.79
N ALA A 100 10.93 6.74 2.81
CA ALA A 100 12.19 7.20 3.36
C ALA A 100 12.76 8.38 2.57
N THR A 101 12.67 8.36 1.23
CA THR A 101 13.13 9.47 0.37
C THR A 101 12.41 10.77 0.73
N ILE A 102 11.08 10.74 0.84
CA ILE A 102 10.29 11.93 1.19
C ILE A 102 10.68 12.47 2.57
N ILE A 103 10.78 11.58 3.57
CA ILE A 103 11.13 12.00 4.93
C ILE A 103 12.55 12.56 4.95
N PHE A 104 13.54 11.86 4.41
CA PHE A 104 14.92 12.34 4.34
C PHE A 104 15.01 13.70 3.66
N PHE A 105 14.35 13.87 2.51
CA PHE A 105 14.33 15.12 1.78
C PHE A 105 13.89 16.29 2.65
N VAL A 106 12.80 16.14 3.41
CA VAL A 106 12.29 17.23 4.26
C VAL A 106 13.21 17.54 5.43
N PHE A 107 13.80 16.53 6.09
CA PHE A 107 14.75 16.77 7.18
C PHE A 107 16.06 17.40 6.69
N VAL A 108 16.58 16.99 5.53
CA VAL A 108 17.76 17.65 4.93
C VAL A 108 17.43 19.09 4.58
N LEU A 109 16.26 19.34 4.00
CA LEU A 109 15.85 20.69 3.59
C LEU A 109 15.68 21.64 4.79
N GLU A 110 15.23 21.15 5.95
CA GLU A 110 15.24 21.92 7.21
C GLU A 110 16.65 22.43 7.55
N HIS A 111 17.68 21.59 7.45
CA HIS A 111 19.05 21.99 7.78
C HIS A 111 19.69 22.86 6.71
N VAL A 112 19.41 22.59 5.43
CA VAL A 112 19.87 23.43 4.32
C VAL A 112 19.28 24.84 4.41
N THR A 113 17.98 24.95 4.70
CA THR A 113 17.33 26.27 4.86
C THR A 113 17.88 27.02 6.09
N ALA A 114 18.15 26.31 7.20
CA ALA A 114 18.81 26.89 8.37
C ALA A 114 20.22 27.42 8.06
N LEU A 115 21.02 26.66 7.29
CA LEU A 115 22.34 27.07 6.83
C LEU A 115 22.27 28.31 5.94
N LEU A 116 21.39 28.31 4.94
CA LEU A 116 21.21 29.46 4.04
C LEU A 116 20.80 30.71 4.80
N ASN A 117 19.84 30.60 5.73
CA ASN A 117 19.42 31.71 6.58
C ASN A 117 20.59 32.28 7.39
N HIS A 118 21.45 31.42 7.95
CA HIS A 118 22.64 31.85 8.68
C HIS A 118 23.65 32.60 7.78
N ILE A 119 23.89 32.10 6.57
CA ILE A 119 24.79 32.74 5.58
C ILE A 119 24.24 34.10 5.14
N PHE A 120 22.97 34.18 4.77
CA PHE A 120 22.35 35.40 4.27
C PHE A 120 22.15 36.48 5.35
N GLN A 121 21.99 36.10 6.62
CA GLN A 121 21.88 37.05 7.72
C GLN A 121 23.23 37.65 8.19
N LYS A 122 24.32 37.47 7.43
CA LYS A 122 25.68 37.98 7.72
C LYS A 122 26.07 37.85 9.20
N GLY A 123 26.03 36.63 9.73
CA GLY A 123 26.74 36.31 10.97
C GLY A 123 26.35 37.11 12.21
N LYS A 124 25.11 37.63 12.31
CA LYS A 124 24.62 38.24 13.57
C LYS A 124 24.62 37.27 14.77
N GLY A 125 24.87 35.98 14.54
CA GLY A 125 25.06 34.96 15.57
C GLY A 125 26.51 34.49 15.68
N LYS A 126 27.00 34.35 16.93
CA LYS A 126 28.31 33.76 17.27
C LYS A 126 28.41 32.23 17.01
N ALA A 127 27.39 31.62 16.41
CA ALA A 127 27.35 30.18 16.20
C ALA A 127 28.33 29.77 15.10
N SER A 128 29.11 28.72 15.35
CA SER A 128 30.03 28.16 14.35
C SER A 128 29.25 27.58 13.17
N LEU A 129 29.75 27.79 11.94
CA LEU A 129 29.20 27.19 10.72
C LEU A 129 29.07 25.66 10.81
N LYS A 130 29.94 25.01 11.60
CA LYS A 130 29.90 23.55 11.85
C LYS A 130 28.58 23.08 12.46
N VAL A 131 27.91 23.92 13.26
CA VAL A 131 26.60 23.58 13.87
C VAL A 131 25.53 23.33 12.80
N PHE A 132 25.60 24.07 11.68
CA PHE A 132 24.67 23.93 10.57
C PHE A 132 25.12 22.88 9.54
N LEU A 133 26.44 22.73 9.33
CA LEU A 133 26.98 21.77 8.38
C LEU A 133 26.95 20.32 8.88
N ASN A 134 27.22 20.08 10.17
CA ASN A 134 27.32 18.72 10.72
C ASN A 134 26.03 17.91 10.51
N PRO A 135 24.81 18.45 10.77
CA PRO A 135 23.60 17.71 10.48
C PRO A 135 23.45 17.34 9.00
N ILE A 136 23.78 18.26 8.09
CA ILE A 136 23.73 18.01 6.65
C ILE A 136 24.69 16.87 6.27
N LEU A 137 25.91 16.88 6.80
CA LEU A 137 26.89 15.82 6.59
C LEU A 137 26.42 14.48 7.18
N HIS A 138 25.88 14.47 8.40
CA HIS A 138 25.31 13.28 9.02
C HIS A 138 24.19 12.68 8.15
N TYR A 139 23.28 13.52 7.65
CA TYR A 139 22.23 13.08 6.73
C TYR A 139 22.78 12.59 5.40
N ALA A 140 23.75 13.29 4.80
CA ALA A 140 24.37 12.87 3.55
C ALA A 140 25.01 11.48 3.68
N VAL A 141 25.79 11.26 4.75
CA VAL A 141 26.41 9.96 5.02
C VAL A 141 25.35 8.88 5.24
N ILE A 142 24.35 9.11 6.10
CA ILE A 142 23.36 8.07 6.39
C ILE A 142 22.49 7.76 5.17
N ILE A 143 22.17 8.75 4.34
CA ILE A 143 21.39 8.55 3.11
C ILE A 143 22.16 7.67 2.13
N ILE A 144 23.45 7.94 1.91
CA ILE A 144 24.30 7.12 1.04
C ILE A 144 24.33 5.67 1.53
N VAL A 145 24.59 5.47 2.83
CA VAL A 145 24.68 4.11 3.41
C VAL A 145 23.29 3.43 3.42
N TYR A 146 22.21 4.17 3.65
CA TYR A 146 20.85 3.65 3.59
C TYR A 146 20.49 3.13 2.19
N TYR A 147 20.79 3.89 1.13
CA TYR A 147 20.56 3.40 -0.23
C TYR A 147 21.54 2.28 -0.62
N ALA A 148 22.74 2.23 -0.05
CA ALA A 148 23.63 1.08 -0.21
C ALA A 148 23.02 -0.23 0.36
N CYS A 149 22.05 -0.16 1.28
CA CYS A 149 21.29 -1.34 1.72
C CYS A 149 20.52 -2.02 0.57
N PHE A 150 20.27 -1.35 -0.56
CA PHE A 150 19.74 -1.99 -1.78
C PHE A 150 20.63 -3.08 -2.35
N LEU A 151 21.94 -3.06 -2.05
CA LEU A 151 22.85 -4.11 -2.46
C LEU A 151 22.63 -5.44 -1.72
N VAL A 152 21.99 -5.41 -0.54
CA VAL A 152 21.65 -6.60 0.24
C VAL A 152 20.34 -7.24 -0.25
N ASN A 153 19.58 -6.54 -1.11
CA ASN A 153 18.37 -7.08 -1.71
C ASN A 153 18.72 -8.21 -2.71
N PRO A 154 17.91 -9.28 -2.86
CA PRO A 154 18.15 -10.35 -3.83
C PRO A 154 18.31 -9.87 -5.28
N TYR A 155 17.68 -8.75 -5.64
CA TYR A 155 17.81 -8.12 -6.95
C TYR A 155 19.01 -7.16 -7.05
N GLY A 156 19.75 -6.96 -5.96
CA GLY A 156 20.92 -6.09 -5.86
C GLY A 156 20.68 -4.70 -6.46
N VAL A 157 21.61 -4.27 -7.33
CA VAL A 157 21.53 -2.98 -8.03
C VAL A 157 20.24 -2.83 -8.85
N ARG A 158 19.73 -3.91 -9.46
CA ARG A 158 18.48 -3.86 -10.24
C ARG A 158 17.28 -3.49 -9.37
N GLY A 159 17.25 -3.97 -8.13
CA GLY A 159 16.21 -3.60 -7.17
C GLY A 159 16.23 -2.11 -6.80
N GLY A 160 17.42 -1.51 -6.71
CA GLY A 160 17.57 -0.07 -6.46
C GLY A 160 17.23 0.81 -7.66
N LEU A 161 17.46 0.30 -8.88
CA LEU A 161 17.10 1.00 -10.12
C LEU A 161 15.61 0.84 -10.48
N TYR A 162 14.92 -0.16 -9.92
CA TYR A 162 13.53 -0.46 -10.24
C TYR A 162 12.56 0.73 -10.09
N PRO A 163 12.57 1.52 -8.99
CA PRO A 163 11.74 2.73 -8.91
C PRO A 163 11.97 3.69 -10.09
N PHE A 164 13.21 3.87 -10.51
CA PHE A 164 13.54 4.75 -11.64
C PHE A 164 13.02 4.17 -12.96
N GLN A 165 13.10 2.86 -13.17
CA GLN A 165 12.53 2.20 -14.34
C GLN A 165 11.00 2.40 -14.40
N VAL A 166 10.31 2.23 -13.27
CA VAL A 166 8.85 2.43 -13.20
C VAL A 166 8.43 3.87 -13.53
N PHE A 167 9.22 4.86 -13.12
CA PHE A 167 8.88 6.28 -13.33
C PHE A 167 9.36 6.83 -14.68
N PHE A 168 10.54 6.42 -15.15
CA PHE A 168 11.20 7.03 -16.31
C PHE A 168 11.16 6.17 -17.57
N ASP A 169 10.82 4.87 -17.49
CA ASP A 169 10.66 4.01 -18.66
C ASP A 169 9.17 3.70 -18.94
N PRO A 170 8.56 4.38 -19.94
CA PRO A 170 7.16 4.17 -20.32
C PRO A 170 6.87 2.74 -20.83
N ASN A 171 7.90 2.02 -21.28
CA ASN A 171 7.80 0.66 -21.81
C ASN A 171 8.00 -0.40 -20.73
N HIS A 172 8.43 -0.03 -19.52
CA HIS A 172 8.60 -0.96 -18.41
C HIS A 172 7.27 -1.20 -17.69
N ILE A 173 6.64 -0.12 -17.19
CA ILE A 173 5.30 -0.15 -16.59
C ILE A 173 4.57 1.12 -17.03
N LYS A 174 3.39 0.98 -17.66
CA LYS A 174 2.54 2.12 -18.06
C LYS A 174 1.86 2.80 -16.86
N LEU A 175 2.65 3.36 -15.95
CA LEU A 175 2.24 3.87 -14.63
C LEU A 175 0.98 4.75 -14.68
N TYR A 176 0.88 5.65 -15.66
CA TYR A 176 -0.26 6.54 -15.82
C TYR A 176 -1.56 5.80 -16.20
N ALA A 177 -1.48 4.75 -17.01
CA ALA A 177 -2.63 3.90 -17.29
C ALA A 177 -3.04 3.14 -16.03
N PHE A 178 -2.09 2.62 -15.24
CA PHE A 178 -2.37 1.92 -13.98
C PHE A 178 -3.07 2.79 -12.95
N ASN A 179 -2.62 4.03 -12.78
CA ASN A 179 -3.20 4.96 -11.81
C ASN A 179 -4.70 5.20 -12.05
N ALA A 180 -5.17 5.06 -13.30
CA ALA A 180 -6.58 5.23 -13.66
C ALA A 180 -7.45 4.00 -13.35
N PHE A 181 -6.89 2.79 -13.27
CA PHE A 181 -7.67 1.56 -13.03
C PHE A 181 -7.52 1.03 -11.61
N ILE A 182 -6.37 1.22 -10.97
CA ILE A 182 -6.13 0.76 -9.62
C ILE A 182 -6.79 1.75 -8.66
N PHE A 183 -7.93 1.36 -8.07
CA PHE A 183 -8.69 2.21 -7.16
C PHE A 183 -7.80 2.89 -6.12
N GLU A 184 -6.92 2.15 -5.44
CA GLU A 184 -6.03 2.73 -4.42
C GLU A 184 -5.03 3.77 -4.93
N GLN A 185 -4.75 3.83 -6.22
CA GLN A 185 -3.86 4.82 -6.82
C GLN A 185 -4.58 6.12 -7.22
N GLN A 186 -5.91 6.10 -7.34
CA GLN A 186 -6.72 7.26 -7.69
C GLN A 186 -6.79 8.31 -6.57
N PRO A 187 -7.21 9.55 -6.88
CA PRO A 187 -7.53 10.56 -5.87
C PRO A 187 -8.58 10.08 -4.86
N PRO A 188 -8.59 10.60 -3.61
CA PRO A 188 -9.39 10.10 -2.51
C PRO A 188 -10.86 10.59 -2.54
N ALA A 189 -11.55 10.49 -3.68
CA ALA A 189 -12.91 11.01 -3.86
C ALA A 189 -13.90 10.50 -2.78
N TYR A 190 -13.82 9.22 -2.42
CA TYR A 190 -14.66 8.62 -1.36
C TYR A 190 -14.36 9.17 0.03
N ILE A 191 -13.10 9.52 0.32
CA ILE A 191 -12.66 10.02 1.64
C ILE A 191 -13.03 11.50 1.79
N ILE A 192 -13.25 12.24 0.69
CA ILE A 192 -13.74 13.62 0.71
C ILE A 192 -15.29 13.65 0.88
N THR A 193 -15.92 12.52 1.25
CA THR A 193 -17.32 12.46 1.68
C THR A 193 -17.42 12.28 3.20
N PHE A 194 -18.63 12.23 3.75
CA PHE A 194 -18.83 11.95 5.19
C PHE A 194 -18.15 10.64 5.66
N LYS A 195 -17.94 9.68 4.75
CA LYS A 195 -17.24 8.42 5.01
C LYS A 195 -15.74 8.60 5.34
N GLY A 196 -15.15 9.76 5.06
CA GLY A 196 -13.81 10.12 5.49
C GLY A 196 -13.75 11.08 6.67
N PHE A 197 -14.69 11.00 7.62
CA PHE A 197 -14.66 11.81 8.85
C PHE A 197 -13.29 11.82 9.55
N TRP A 198 -12.52 10.73 9.47
CA TRP A 198 -11.17 10.64 10.04
C TRP A 198 -10.21 11.68 9.42
N PHE A 199 -10.36 11.97 8.12
CA PHE A 199 -9.54 12.94 7.40
C PHE A 199 -9.85 14.36 7.88
N TYR A 200 -11.12 14.72 7.99
CA TYR A 200 -11.52 16.01 8.54
C TYR A 200 -11.08 16.13 10.00
N GLY A 201 -11.22 15.07 10.79
CA GLY A 201 -10.76 15.02 12.17
C GLY A 201 -9.25 15.25 12.31
N ILE A 202 -8.42 14.58 11.50
CA ILE A 202 -6.96 14.73 11.58
C ILE A 202 -6.50 16.11 11.08
N VAL A 203 -7.12 16.65 10.03
CA VAL A 203 -6.82 17.99 9.52
C VAL A 203 -7.26 19.06 10.51
N ALA A 204 -8.45 18.94 11.10
CA ALA A 204 -8.94 19.87 12.12
C ALA A 204 -8.05 19.83 13.37
N LEU A 205 -7.69 18.64 13.85
CA LEU A 205 -6.80 18.48 15.01
C LEU A 205 -5.40 19.02 14.72
N TYR A 206 -4.88 18.81 13.50
CA TYR A 206 -3.64 19.46 13.06
C TYR A 206 -3.79 20.99 13.04
N GLY A 207 -4.85 21.53 12.46
CA GLY A 207 -5.10 22.97 12.42
C GLY A 207 -5.19 23.61 13.82
N VAL A 208 -5.90 22.96 14.75
CA VAL A 208 -5.99 23.38 16.15
C VAL A 208 -4.63 23.33 16.83
N SER A 209 -3.93 22.19 16.75
CA SER A 209 -2.60 22.03 17.36
C SER A 209 -1.59 23.03 16.78
N PHE A 210 -1.64 23.24 15.46
CA PHE A 210 -0.79 24.16 14.76
C PHE A 210 -1.10 25.58 15.17
N TYR A 211 -2.37 26.00 15.22
CA TYR A 211 -2.78 27.36 15.61
C TYR A 211 -2.26 27.73 17.00
N PHE A 212 -2.49 26.85 17.99
CA PHE A 212 -2.09 27.10 19.38
C PHE A 212 -0.62 26.86 19.68
N SER A 213 0.11 26.13 18.83
CA SER A 213 1.55 25.98 18.98
C SER A 213 2.26 27.33 18.73
N PRO A 214 3.05 27.85 19.67
CA PRO A 214 3.84 29.07 19.48
C PRO A 214 4.97 28.87 18.47
N LYS A 215 5.43 27.64 18.26
CA LYS A 215 6.53 27.31 17.35
C LYS A 215 5.98 26.77 16.03
N LYS A 216 6.19 27.52 14.95
CA LYS A 216 5.85 27.07 13.59
C LYS A 216 7.11 26.52 12.93
N ASN A 217 7.34 25.21 13.05
CA ASN A 217 8.50 24.60 12.40
C ASN A 217 8.26 24.43 10.90
N PHE A 218 9.18 24.96 10.07
CA PHE A 218 9.18 24.80 8.62
C PHE A 218 9.10 23.32 8.19
N ARG A 219 9.86 22.43 8.86
CA ARG A 219 9.80 20.98 8.62
C ARG A 219 8.39 20.45 8.76
N ASN A 220 7.70 20.80 9.85
CA ASN A 220 6.37 20.28 10.16
C ASN A 220 5.34 20.77 9.14
N ILE A 221 5.42 22.04 8.74
CA ILE A 221 4.59 22.59 7.67
C ILE A 221 4.83 21.82 6.37
N LEU A 222 6.09 21.61 5.99
CA LEU A 222 6.43 20.93 4.74
C LEU A 222 6.02 19.45 4.74
N LEU A 223 6.24 18.73 5.84
CA LEU A 223 5.79 17.34 6.01
C LEU A 223 4.27 17.23 5.88
N PHE A 224 3.53 18.15 6.50
CA PHE A 224 2.07 18.21 6.39
C PHE A 224 1.65 18.49 4.95
N LEU A 225 2.20 19.54 4.31
CA LEU A 225 1.82 19.94 2.95
C LEU A 225 2.15 18.86 1.92
N ILE A 226 3.34 18.24 1.98
CA ILE A 226 3.71 17.14 1.09
C ILE A 226 2.82 15.92 1.35
N GLY A 227 2.62 15.54 2.61
CA GLY A 227 1.75 14.41 2.96
C GLY A 227 0.31 14.63 2.49
N PHE A 228 -0.21 15.84 2.67
CA PHE A 228 -1.54 16.25 2.24
C PHE A 228 -1.67 16.22 0.71
N PHE A 229 -0.73 16.83 -0.01
CA PHE A 229 -0.68 16.80 -1.46
C PHE A 229 -0.63 15.36 -2.00
N LEU A 230 0.27 14.54 -1.47
CA LEU A 230 0.41 13.13 -1.89
C LEU A 230 -0.85 12.32 -1.60
N PHE A 231 -1.50 12.57 -0.47
CA PHE A 231 -2.80 11.95 -0.15
C PHE A 231 -3.89 12.36 -1.14
N LEU A 232 -3.99 13.65 -1.50
CA LEU A 232 -4.94 14.12 -2.50
C LEU A 232 -4.62 13.59 -3.90
N TYR A 233 -3.34 13.40 -4.22
CA TYR A 233 -2.92 12.80 -5.48
C TYR A 233 -3.28 11.32 -5.55
N THR A 234 -3.04 10.58 -4.47
CA THR A 234 -3.31 9.14 -4.41
C THR A 234 -3.77 8.71 -3.02
N GLN A 235 -4.93 8.05 -2.96
CA GLN A 235 -5.52 7.64 -1.69
C GLN A 235 -4.71 6.56 -0.94
N ARG A 236 -3.74 5.89 -1.59
CA ARG A 236 -2.76 4.99 -0.94
C ARG A 236 -1.86 5.76 0.03
N MET A 237 -1.57 7.04 -0.23
CA MET A 237 -0.73 7.88 0.62
C MET A 237 -1.44 8.34 1.90
N SER A 238 -2.70 7.95 2.12
CA SER A 238 -3.41 8.19 3.38
C SER A 238 -2.65 7.63 4.59
N VAL A 239 -1.97 6.49 4.42
CA VAL A 239 -1.15 5.86 5.46
C VAL A 239 -0.01 6.77 5.89
N TYR A 240 0.76 7.29 4.93
CA TYR A 240 1.85 8.22 5.22
C TYR A 240 1.31 9.50 5.86
N PHE A 241 0.27 10.08 5.25
CA PHE A 241 -0.34 11.31 5.71
C PHE A 241 -0.83 11.22 7.16
N VAL A 242 -1.62 10.20 7.51
CA VAL A 242 -2.20 10.08 8.86
C VAL A 242 -1.12 9.79 9.91
N LEU A 243 -0.14 8.94 9.60
CA LEU A 243 0.94 8.60 10.52
C LEU A 243 1.79 9.83 10.80
N ILE A 244 2.34 10.46 9.76
CA ILE A 244 3.20 11.64 9.92
C ILE A 244 2.44 12.76 10.62
N THR A 245 1.23 13.11 10.13
CA THR A 245 0.43 14.20 10.72
C THR A 245 0.13 13.96 12.19
N SER A 246 -0.08 12.71 12.61
CA SER A 246 -0.31 12.37 14.02
C SER A 246 0.92 12.66 14.89
N TYR A 247 2.14 12.41 14.41
CA TYR A 247 3.35 12.85 15.11
C TYR A 247 3.52 14.37 15.09
N LEU A 248 3.15 15.05 14.01
CA LEU A 248 3.22 16.52 13.95
C LEU A 248 2.25 17.17 14.95
N ILE A 249 1.04 16.61 15.10
CA ILE A 249 0.08 17.03 16.12
C ILE A 249 0.70 16.87 17.50
N VAL A 250 1.34 15.72 17.78
CA VAL A 250 2.03 15.50 19.06
C VAL A 250 3.11 16.55 19.31
N GLU A 251 4.00 16.80 18.35
CA GLU A 251 5.05 17.84 18.49
C GLU A 251 4.44 19.22 18.76
N ASN A 252 3.39 19.60 18.01
CA ASN A 252 2.71 20.88 18.23
C ASN A 252 2.13 20.98 19.64
N PHE A 253 1.47 19.92 20.13
CA PHE A 253 0.90 19.89 21.48
C PHE A 253 1.95 19.99 22.60
N GLN A 254 3.19 19.53 22.37
CA GLN A 254 4.27 19.70 23.35
C GLN A 254 4.63 21.17 23.58
N ASP A 255 4.39 22.02 22.58
CA ASP A 255 4.68 23.46 22.65
C ASP A 255 3.45 24.29 23.09
N ILE A 256 2.25 23.69 23.19
CA ILE A 256 1.04 24.40 23.59
C ILE A 256 1.11 24.82 25.07
N PRO A 257 0.80 26.08 25.42
CA PRO A 257 0.80 26.53 26.80
C PRO A 257 -0.15 25.75 27.72
N ASP A 258 0.24 25.54 28.98
CA ASP A 258 -0.54 24.74 29.95
C ASP A 258 -1.96 25.25 30.17
N ARG A 259 -2.15 26.57 30.13
CA ARG A 259 -3.48 27.22 30.22
C ARG A 259 -4.47 26.76 29.14
N ILE A 260 -3.96 26.28 28.01
CA ILE A 260 -4.74 25.76 26.89
C ILE A 260 -4.79 24.23 26.98
N SER A 261 -3.66 23.58 27.31
CA SER A 261 -3.58 22.12 27.42
C SER A 261 -4.54 21.55 28.48
N GLN A 262 -4.86 22.33 29.53
CA GLN A 262 -5.83 21.93 30.56
C GLN A 262 -7.26 21.66 30.02
N TYR A 263 -7.67 22.29 28.91
CA TYR A 263 -8.98 22.00 28.30
C TYR A 263 -8.99 20.64 27.56
N PHE A 264 -7.81 20.06 27.33
CA PHE A 264 -7.62 18.74 26.75
C PHE A 264 -7.28 17.69 27.82
N ASN A 265 -7.24 18.07 29.10
CA ASN A 265 -7.16 17.11 30.20
C ASN A 265 -8.43 16.24 30.24
N PRO A 266 -8.31 14.98 30.62
CA PRO A 266 -9.29 13.96 30.24
C PRO A 266 -10.64 14.15 30.94
N LEU A 267 -11.70 13.76 30.21
CA LEU A 267 -12.94 13.25 30.82
C LEU A 267 -12.59 12.07 31.74
N LYS A 268 -13.46 11.71 32.70
CA LYS A 268 -13.23 10.57 33.61
C LYS A 268 -12.74 9.33 32.83
N PRO A 269 -11.81 8.51 33.35
CA PRO A 269 -11.23 7.36 32.63
C PRO A 269 -12.27 6.44 31.97
N ILE A 270 -13.43 6.29 32.61
CA ILE A 270 -14.60 5.56 32.09
C ILE A 270 -15.10 6.15 30.77
N SER A 271 -15.26 7.46 30.64
CA SER A 271 -15.69 8.12 29.40
C SER A 271 -14.69 7.87 28.27
N MET A 272 -13.40 7.77 28.57
CA MET A 272 -12.34 7.50 27.59
C MET A 272 -12.33 6.04 27.14
N ILE A 273 -12.54 5.10 28.07
CA ILE A 273 -12.74 3.67 27.76
C ILE A 273 -13.98 3.52 26.88
N THR A 274 -15.07 4.21 27.21
CA THR A 274 -16.32 4.19 26.43
C THR A 274 -16.12 4.78 25.04
N ILE A 275 -15.44 5.92 24.89
CA ILE A 275 -15.13 6.50 23.56
C ILE A 275 -14.28 5.52 22.75
N THR A 276 -13.24 4.95 23.36
CA THR A 276 -12.37 3.96 22.70
C THR A 276 -13.17 2.73 22.30
N ALA A 277 -14.00 2.18 23.19
CA ALA A 277 -14.83 1.01 22.94
C ALA A 277 -15.88 1.27 21.86
N ILE A 278 -16.60 2.38 21.90
CA ILE A 278 -17.54 2.79 20.84
C ILE A 278 -16.81 2.87 19.51
N PHE A 279 -15.62 3.47 19.51
CA PHE A 279 -14.87 3.70 18.29
C PHE A 279 -14.29 2.40 17.70
N PHE A 280 -13.80 1.48 18.53
CA PHE A 280 -13.42 0.13 18.11
C PHE A 280 -14.63 -0.69 17.67
N SER A 281 -15.79 -0.54 18.32
CA SER A 281 -17.05 -1.18 17.90
C SER A 281 -17.54 -0.66 16.54
N LEU A 282 -17.43 0.65 16.26
CA LEU A 282 -17.72 1.22 14.94
C LEU A 282 -16.71 0.76 13.87
N SER A 283 -15.45 0.55 14.26
CA SER A 283 -14.42 -0.02 13.38
C SER A 283 -14.74 -1.48 13.04
N ALA A 284 -15.14 -2.27 14.05
CA ALA A 284 -15.59 -3.66 13.88
C ALA A 284 -16.91 -3.77 13.11
N PHE A 285 -17.81 -2.80 13.22
CA PHE A 285 -19.05 -2.74 12.44
C PHE A 285 -18.77 -2.48 10.94
N ASN A 286 -17.91 -1.49 10.63
CA ASN A 286 -17.46 -1.24 9.24
C ASN A 286 -16.68 -2.43 8.65
N TRP A 287 -15.99 -3.20 9.50
CA TRP A 287 -15.35 -4.46 9.11
C TRP A 287 -16.38 -5.50 8.69
N ASN A 288 -17.47 -5.62 9.45
CA ASN A 288 -18.57 -6.53 9.14
C ASN A 288 -19.36 -6.11 7.91
N GLU A 289 -19.67 -4.83 7.68
CA GLU A 289 -20.36 -4.41 6.44
C GLU A 289 -19.56 -4.74 5.18
N ARG A 290 -18.24 -4.50 5.17
CA ARG A 290 -17.38 -4.90 4.04
C ARG A 290 -17.22 -6.40 3.89
N ALA A 291 -17.38 -7.16 4.97
CA ALA A 291 -17.44 -8.62 4.90
C ALA A 291 -18.83 -9.09 4.39
N LEU A 292 -19.90 -8.40 4.76
CA LEU A 292 -21.27 -8.69 4.34
C LEU A 292 -21.48 -8.43 2.84
N ASP A 293 -20.79 -7.45 2.26
CA ASP A 293 -20.80 -7.19 0.81
C ASP A 293 -20.02 -8.24 -0.03
N VAL A 294 -19.22 -9.12 0.60
CA VAL A 294 -18.32 -10.08 -0.11
C VAL A 294 -18.39 -11.52 0.46
N HIS A 295 -19.56 -11.97 0.97
CA HIS A 295 -19.88 -13.36 1.42
C HIS A 295 -19.74 -13.69 2.94
N PRO A 296 -20.48 -14.70 3.45
CA PRO A 296 -21.16 -14.63 4.75
C PRO A 296 -20.31 -15.03 5.98
N LYS A 297 -20.68 -14.40 7.11
CA LYS A 297 -20.73 -14.89 8.51
C LYS A 297 -19.90 -16.13 8.88
N GLY A 298 -18.57 -16.05 8.75
CA GLY A 298 -17.64 -17.03 9.32
C GLY A 298 -16.44 -16.36 9.98
N ILE A 299 -16.04 -16.84 11.17
CA ILE A 299 -14.75 -16.48 11.80
C ILE A 299 -13.58 -17.04 10.97
N PHE A 300 -13.85 -18.06 10.16
CA PHE A 300 -12.90 -18.67 9.25
C PHE A 300 -13.03 -18.06 7.85
N PRO A 301 -11.90 -17.77 7.17
CA PRO A 301 -11.95 -17.36 5.77
C PRO A 301 -12.44 -18.53 4.92
N GLU A 302 -13.71 -18.50 4.57
CA GLU A 302 -14.22 -19.22 3.41
C GLU A 302 -13.40 -18.77 2.19
N LEU A 303 -13.08 -19.72 1.31
CA LEU A 303 -12.40 -19.40 0.06
C LEU A 303 -13.26 -18.38 -0.68
N ASP A 304 -12.62 -17.33 -1.22
CA ASP A 304 -13.32 -16.35 -2.05
C ASP A 304 -14.11 -17.10 -3.13
N PRO A 305 -15.45 -17.05 -3.12
CA PRO A 305 -16.27 -17.86 -4.02
C PRO A 305 -16.12 -17.44 -5.48
N THR A 306 -15.41 -16.34 -5.76
CA THR A 306 -15.03 -15.93 -7.10
C THR A 306 -13.80 -16.66 -7.64
N ILE A 307 -13.01 -17.33 -6.77
CA ILE A 307 -11.83 -18.10 -7.17
C ILE A 307 -12.26 -19.55 -7.47
N PRO A 308 -12.01 -20.07 -8.68
CA PRO A 308 -12.50 -21.39 -9.12
C PRO A 308 -11.62 -22.55 -8.62
N PHE A 309 -11.51 -22.69 -7.29
CA PHE A 309 -10.58 -23.63 -6.66
C PHE A 309 -10.86 -25.09 -7.03
N LYS A 310 -12.11 -25.53 -6.93
CA LYS A 310 -12.47 -26.92 -7.26
C LYS A 310 -12.27 -27.19 -8.74
N THR A 311 -12.48 -26.20 -9.59
CA THR A 311 -12.34 -26.33 -11.05
C THR A 311 -10.89 -26.54 -11.44
N VAL A 312 -9.95 -25.77 -10.87
CA VAL A 312 -8.51 -25.97 -11.07
C VAL A 312 -8.09 -27.37 -10.63
N GLN A 313 -8.45 -27.80 -9.42
CA GLN A 313 -8.12 -29.15 -8.94
C GLN A 313 -8.70 -30.26 -9.82
N THR A 314 -9.92 -30.07 -10.33
CA THR A 314 -10.55 -31.05 -11.23
C THR A 314 -9.82 -31.08 -12.57
N LEU A 315 -9.46 -29.93 -13.16
CA LEU A 315 -8.70 -29.87 -14.41
C LEU A 315 -7.37 -30.61 -14.31
N GLU A 316 -6.60 -30.40 -13.24
CA GLU A 316 -5.33 -31.08 -13.03
C GLU A 316 -5.53 -32.59 -12.85
N ARG A 317 -6.50 -33.00 -12.04
CA ARG A 317 -6.84 -34.41 -11.81
C ARG A 317 -7.25 -35.10 -13.12
N ASP A 318 -7.99 -34.40 -13.97
CA ASP A 318 -8.47 -34.91 -15.25
C ASP A 318 -7.39 -34.79 -16.36
N GLY A 319 -6.18 -34.34 -16.01
CA GLY A 319 -5.00 -34.36 -16.88
C GLY A 319 -4.86 -33.17 -17.84
N TYR A 320 -5.64 -32.10 -17.65
CA TYR A 320 -5.51 -30.90 -18.46
C TYR A 320 -4.25 -30.11 -18.08
N GLN A 321 -3.53 -29.63 -19.10
CA GLN A 321 -2.30 -28.85 -18.96
C GLN A 321 -2.16 -27.80 -20.08
N GLY A 322 -1.34 -26.78 -19.84
CA GLY A 322 -0.97 -25.76 -20.82
C GLY A 322 -1.49 -24.37 -20.48
N THR A 323 -1.48 -23.48 -21.48
CA THR A 323 -1.83 -22.08 -21.31
C THR A 323 -3.33 -21.89 -21.08
N VAL A 324 -3.66 -21.17 -20.02
CA VAL A 324 -5.01 -20.78 -19.63
C VAL A 324 -5.25 -19.34 -20.07
N PHE A 325 -6.21 -19.10 -20.97
CA PHE A 325 -6.77 -17.77 -21.12
C PHE A 325 -7.55 -17.43 -19.84
N ASN A 326 -7.09 -16.43 -19.11
CA ASN A 326 -7.66 -16.03 -17.84
C ASN A 326 -7.79 -14.51 -17.75
N PHE A 327 -8.78 -14.04 -17.00
CA PHE A 327 -8.83 -12.65 -16.56
C PHE A 327 -7.71 -12.37 -15.54
N ASP A 328 -7.27 -11.13 -15.48
CA ASP A 328 -6.14 -10.66 -14.67
C ASP A 328 -6.22 -11.07 -13.19
N ARG A 329 -7.43 -11.12 -12.64
CA ARG A 329 -7.70 -11.54 -11.25
C ARG A 329 -7.30 -12.99 -10.95
N TYR A 330 -7.30 -13.90 -11.94
CA TYR A 330 -7.03 -15.32 -11.74
C TYR A 330 -5.55 -15.68 -11.89
N GLY A 331 -4.77 -14.83 -12.57
CA GLY A 331 -3.39 -15.17 -12.95
C GLY A 331 -2.49 -15.50 -11.77
N GLY A 332 -2.55 -14.68 -10.71
CA GLY A 332 -1.76 -14.92 -9.51
C GLY A 332 -2.14 -16.19 -8.76
N TYR A 333 -3.44 -16.55 -8.78
CA TYR A 333 -3.91 -17.79 -8.19
C TYR A 333 -3.43 -19.01 -8.99
N LEU A 334 -3.60 -19.00 -10.31
CA LEU A 334 -3.13 -20.08 -11.19
C LEU A 334 -1.62 -20.27 -11.10
N LEU A 335 -0.86 -19.17 -11.05
CA LEU A 335 0.59 -19.24 -10.89
C LEU A 335 1.01 -19.88 -9.56
N TRP A 336 0.26 -19.64 -8.49
CA TRP A 336 0.60 -20.16 -7.16
C TRP A 336 0.18 -21.61 -6.98
N GLU A 337 -1.04 -21.97 -7.40
CA GLU A 337 -1.61 -23.29 -7.15
C GLU A 337 -1.13 -24.34 -8.15
N SER A 338 -1.04 -23.97 -9.43
CA SER A 338 -1.04 -24.94 -10.53
C SER A 338 0.12 -24.77 -11.51
N TYR A 339 1.03 -23.82 -11.29
CA TYR A 339 2.23 -23.71 -12.12
C TYR A 339 3.20 -24.88 -11.83
N PRO A 340 3.80 -25.53 -12.84
CA PRO A 340 3.78 -25.20 -14.27
C PRO A 340 2.68 -25.88 -15.11
N THR A 341 1.77 -26.64 -14.50
CA THR A 341 0.72 -27.42 -15.16
C THR A 341 -0.31 -26.54 -15.88
N LEU A 342 -0.95 -25.61 -15.17
CA LEU A 342 -1.86 -24.62 -15.74
C LEU A 342 -1.19 -23.25 -15.74
N GLN A 343 -0.81 -22.80 -16.93
CA GLN A 343 0.00 -21.59 -17.08
C GLN A 343 -0.91 -20.39 -17.36
N PRO A 344 -0.99 -19.39 -16.47
CA PRO A 344 -1.80 -18.23 -16.73
C PRO A 344 -1.24 -17.43 -17.92
N PHE A 345 -2.11 -17.03 -18.83
CA PHE A 345 -1.78 -16.12 -19.93
C PHE A 345 -1.33 -14.76 -19.40
N ILE A 346 -2.07 -14.24 -18.41
CA ILE A 346 -1.80 -12.93 -17.80
C ILE A 346 -1.96 -12.98 -16.29
N ASP A 347 -1.36 -12.02 -15.60
CA ASP A 347 -1.42 -11.83 -14.16
C ASP A 347 -1.59 -10.33 -13.85
N GLY A 348 -2.32 -10.00 -12.78
CA GLY A 348 -2.54 -8.61 -12.33
C GLY A 348 -1.26 -7.81 -12.03
N ARG A 349 -0.09 -8.45 -11.90
CA ARG A 349 1.24 -7.81 -11.83
C ARG A 349 1.72 -7.27 -13.18
N GLN A 350 1.18 -7.78 -14.28
CA GLN A 350 1.43 -7.32 -15.65
C GLN A 350 2.92 -7.23 -16.01
N LEU A 351 3.70 -8.24 -15.59
CA LEU A 351 5.15 -8.29 -15.82
C LEU A 351 5.52 -8.38 -17.32
N ASN A 352 4.57 -8.78 -18.17
CA ASN A 352 4.71 -8.80 -19.62
C ASN A 352 3.73 -7.82 -20.26
N ASN A 353 4.27 -6.69 -20.73
CA ASN A 353 3.47 -5.62 -21.37
C ASN A 353 2.88 -6.01 -22.71
N GLU A 354 3.53 -6.90 -23.47
CA GLU A 354 3.01 -7.38 -24.75
C GLU A 354 1.77 -8.24 -24.53
N ALA A 355 1.87 -9.24 -23.65
CA ALA A 355 0.74 -10.10 -23.29
C ALA A 355 -0.43 -9.29 -22.72
N TRP A 356 -0.16 -8.23 -21.96
CA TRP A 356 -1.21 -7.35 -21.46
C TRP A 356 -1.92 -6.54 -22.56
N GLN A 357 -1.17 -6.04 -23.55
CA GLN A 357 -1.77 -5.31 -24.68
C GLN A 357 -2.62 -6.24 -25.54
N ASP A 358 -2.11 -7.44 -25.80
CA ASP A 358 -2.83 -8.49 -26.52
C ASP A 358 -4.12 -8.89 -25.79
N TYR A 359 -4.05 -9.08 -24.47
CA TYR A 359 -5.23 -9.32 -23.64
C TYR A 359 -6.27 -8.22 -23.80
N ARG A 360 -5.87 -6.95 -23.73
CA ARG A 360 -6.79 -5.82 -23.86
C ARG A 360 -7.47 -5.78 -25.23
N LEU A 361 -6.74 -6.08 -26.29
CA LEU A 361 -7.29 -6.18 -27.65
C LEU A 361 -8.27 -7.35 -27.74
N LEU A 362 -7.86 -8.53 -27.28
CA LEU A 362 -8.67 -9.76 -27.29
C LEU A 362 -9.99 -9.59 -26.54
N VAL A 363 -9.98 -9.00 -25.34
CA VAL A 363 -11.21 -8.78 -24.56
C VAL A 363 -12.13 -7.73 -25.21
N SER A 364 -11.56 -6.75 -25.92
CA SER A 364 -12.33 -5.70 -26.59
C SER A 364 -12.98 -6.18 -27.89
N PHE A 365 -12.28 -7.05 -28.65
CA PHE A 365 -12.68 -7.55 -29.96
C PHE A 365 -12.52 -9.07 -30.08
N PRO A 366 -13.18 -9.87 -29.22
CA PRO A 366 -12.96 -11.31 -29.20
C PRO A 366 -13.41 -11.99 -30.49
N ASP A 367 -14.51 -11.55 -31.09
CA ASP A 367 -15.05 -12.14 -32.32
C ASP A 367 -14.07 -12.03 -33.51
N GLU A 368 -13.24 -10.99 -33.54
CA GLU A 368 -12.26 -10.75 -34.60
C GLU A 368 -10.90 -11.36 -34.28
N LEU A 369 -10.48 -11.32 -33.01
CA LEU A 369 -9.09 -11.58 -32.61
C LEU A 369 -8.88 -12.90 -31.86
N TRP A 370 -9.94 -13.63 -31.49
CA TRP A 370 -9.80 -14.88 -30.73
C TRP A 370 -8.93 -15.89 -31.46
N HIS A 371 -9.17 -16.13 -32.76
CA HIS A 371 -8.38 -17.08 -33.54
C HIS A 371 -6.91 -16.69 -33.64
N PHE A 372 -6.61 -15.41 -33.87
CA PHE A 372 -5.24 -14.90 -33.94
C PHE A 372 -4.48 -15.14 -32.61
N PHE A 373 -5.08 -14.78 -31.48
CA PHE A 373 -4.44 -14.95 -30.18
C PHE A 373 -4.45 -16.40 -29.69
N GLN A 374 -5.45 -17.19 -30.09
CA GLN A 374 -5.44 -18.64 -29.91
C GLN A 374 -4.22 -19.29 -30.57
N ASP A 375 -3.87 -18.86 -31.78
CA ASP A 375 -2.71 -19.40 -32.49
C ASP A 375 -1.40 -18.88 -31.92
N LYS A 376 -1.36 -17.62 -31.48
CA LYS A 376 -0.17 -17.03 -30.83
C LYS A 376 0.16 -17.69 -29.49
N TYR A 377 -0.85 -17.85 -28.63
CA TYR A 377 -0.65 -18.28 -27.23
C TYR A 377 -1.02 -19.73 -26.95
N GLN A 378 -1.63 -20.41 -27.93
CA GLN A 378 -1.99 -21.83 -27.86
C GLN A 378 -2.82 -22.17 -26.61
N PHE A 379 -3.85 -21.36 -26.34
CA PHE A 379 -4.76 -21.58 -25.21
C PHE A 379 -5.37 -22.99 -25.26
N ARG A 380 -5.31 -23.68 -24.12
CA ARG A 380 -5.90 -25.02 -23.91
C ARG A 380 -7.16 -24.96 -23.05
N ILE A 381 -7.22 -23.96 -22.19
CA ILE A 381 -8.31 -23.72 -21.24
C ILE A 381 -8.66 -22.24 -21.33
N ALA A 382 -9.94 -21.91 -21.19
CA ALA A 382 -10.41 -20.52 -21.04
C ALA A 382 -11.25 -20.41 -19.77
N MET A 383 -10.81 -19.60 -18.81
CA MET A 383 -11.52 -19.29 -17.57
C MET A 383 -12.12 -17.90 -17.67
N ILE A 384 -13.43 -17.84 -17.82
CA ILE A 384 -14.19 -16.60 -18.06
C ILE A 384 -14.85 -16.16 -16.76
N ASP A 385 -14.51 -14.94 -16.33
CA ASP A 385 -15.21 -14.28 -15.23
C ASP A 385 -16.52 -13.70 -15.74
N LEU A 386 -17.64 -14.26 -15.28
CA LEU A 386 -18.99 -13.84 -15.66
C LEU A 386 -19.36 -12.45 -15.12
N THR A 387 -18.58 -11.91 -14.17
CA THR A 387 -18.75 -10.54 -13.67
C THR A 387 -17.93 -9.51 -14.45
N ALA A 388 -17.01 -9.96 -15.30
CA ALA A 388 -16.14 -9.05 -16.02
C ALA A 388 -16.89 -8.33 -17.16
N PRO A 389 -16.62 -7.04 -17.39
CA PRO A 389 -17.13 -6.33 -18.56
C PRO A 389 -16.76 -7.06 -19.86
N PHE A 390 -17.67 -7.08 -20.82
CA PHE A 390 -17.49 -7.68 -22.15
C PHE A 390 -17.33 -9.21 -22.19
N CYS A 391 -17.46 -9.93 -21.06
CA CYS A 391 -17.39 -11.39 -21.02
C CYS A 391 -18.38 -12.07 -21.99
N GLY A 392 -19.57 -11.48 -22.18
CA GLY A 392 -20.61 -12.03 -23.05
C GLY A 392 -20.16 -12.23 -24.50
N LYS A 393 -19.33 -11.34 -25.06
CA LYS A 393 -18.81 -11.53 -26.42
C LYS A 393 -17.87 -12.73 -26.50
N ILE A 394 -16.96 -12.85 -25.52
CA ILE A 394 -16.04 -14.00 -25.43
C ILE A 394 -16.83 -15.31 -25.33
N LEU A 395 -17.90 -15.33 -24.52
CA LEU A 395 -18.78 -16.50 -24.41
C LEU A 395 -19.41 -16.86 -25.75
N ILE A 396 -19.96 -15.88 -26.48
CA ILE A 396 -20.53 -16.08 -27.82
C ILE A 396 -19.46 -16.68 -28.76
N THR A 397 -18.25 -16.12 -28.79
CA THR A 397 -17.14 -16.62 -29.62
C THR A 397 -16.78 -18.07 -29.27
N LEU A 398 -16.67 -18.40 -27.97
CA LEU A 398 -16.32 -19.74 -27.50
C LEU A 398 -17.41 -20.77 -27.77
N HIS A 399 -18.68 -20.41 -27.58
CA HIS A 399 -19.81 -21.28 -27.89
C HIS A 399 -20.00 -21.52 -29.39
N ALA A 400 -19.73 -20.52 -30.22
CA ALA A 400 -19.79 -20.66 -31.67
C ALA A 400 -18.65 -21.53 -32.23
N SER A 401 -17.53 -21.65 -31.51
CA SER A 401 -16.38 -22.43 -31.94
C SER A 401 -16.53 -23.92 -31.64
N PRO A 402 -16.46 -24.83 -32.64
CA PRO A 402 -16.56 -26.27 -32.41
C PRO A 402 -15.37 -26.86 -31.63
N GLN A 403 -14.26 -26.12 -31.55
CA GLN A 403 -13.02 -26.53 -30.86
C GLN A 403 -13.10 -26.40 -29.34
N TRP A 404 -14.07 -25.66 -28.81
CA TRP A 404 -14.21 -25.40 -27.38
C TRP A 404 -15.42 -26.15 -26.83
N GLN A 405 -15.30 -26.60 -25.59
CA GLN A 405 -16.36 -27.27 -24.86
C GLN A 405 -16.45 -26.69 -23.46
N GLU A 406 -17.68 -26.43 -23.00
CA GLU A 406 -17.91 -26.09 -21.60
C GLU A 406 -17.49 -27.25 -20.71
N TYR A 407 -16.71 -26.91 -19.67
CA TYR A 407 -16.20 -27.88 -18.73
C TYR A 407 -16.95 -27.83 -17.40
N LYS A 408 -16.98 -26.66 -16.77
CA LYS A 408 -17.55 -26.48 -15.44
C LYS A 408 -17.83 -25.02 -15.12
N ILE A 409 -18.86 -24.78 -14.32
CA ILE A 409 -19.13 -23.49 -13.66
C ILE A 409 -18.85 -23.63 -12.17
N GLU A 410 -18.10 -22.69 -11.62
CA GLU A 410 -17.88 -22.56 -10.17
C GLU A 410 -17.93 -21.09 -9.77
N GLY A 411 -18.90 -20.74 -8.91
CA GLY A 411 -19.13 -19.36 -8.51
C GLY A 411 -19.44 -18.48 -9.71
N THR A 412 -18.59 -17.47 -9.94
CA THR A 412 -18.68 -16.56 -11.09
C THR A 412 -17.79 -16.95 -12.26
N THR A 413 -17.16 -18.13 -12.23
CA THR A 413 -16.25 -18.56 -13.29
C THR A 413 -16.89 -19.64 -14.14
N LEU A 414 -16.95 -19.43 -15.46
CA LEU A 414 -17.26 -20.46 -16.44
C LEU A 414 -15.98 -20.87 -17.16
N THR A 415 -15.68 -22.17 -17.14
CA THR A 415 -14.46 -22.74 -17.72
C THR A 415 -14.77 -23.53 -18.99
N PHE A 416 -13.98 -23.29 -20.03
CA PHE A 416 -13.96 -24.07 -21.26
C PHE A 416 -12.64 -24.80 -21.40
N VAL A 417 -12.70 -25.99 -22.00
CA VAL A 417 -11.52 -26.76 -22.41
C VAL A 417 -11.53 -26.92 -23.93
N ARG A 418 -10.34 -26.85 -24.52
CA ARG A 418 -10.19 -27.08 -25.96
C ARG A 418 -10.21 -28.59 -26.20
N LYS A 419 -11.08 -29.03 -27.11
CA LYS A 419 -11.13 -30.44 -27.53
C LYS A 419 -9.77 -30.81 -28.12
N ALA A 420 -9.30 -32.04 -27.84
CA ALA A 420 -8.13 -32.56 -28.51
C ALA A 420 -8.36 -32.46 -30.02
N ILE A 421 -7.42 -31.84 -30.74
CA ILE A 421 -7.40 -31.94 -32.19
C ILE A 421 -7.09 -33.41 -32.45
N ASP A 422 -8.07 -34.18 -32.93
CA ASP A 422 -7.78 -35.44 -33.59
C ASP A 422 -6.81 -35.11 -34.72
N VAL A 423 -5.52 -35.30 -34.46
CA VAL A 423 -4.53 -35.41 -35.52
C VAL A 423 -4.94 -36.69 -36.22
N LYS A 424 -5.80 -36.55 -37.24
CA LYS A 424 -5.97 -37.60 -38.24
C LYS A 424 -4.56 -37.89 -38.73
N THR A 425 -3.99 -38.97 -38.22
CA THR A 425 -2.82 -39.61 -38.79
C THR A 425 -3.22 -39.97 -40.20
N HIS A 426 -2.94 -39.09 -41.15
CA HIS A 426 -2.77 -39.46 -42.54
C HIS A 426 -1.54 -40.36 -42.56
N LYS A 427 -1.76 -41.64 -42.23
CA LYS A 427 -0.92 -42.71 -42.73
C LYS A 427 -1.31 -42.88 -44.19
N ASN A 428 -0.30 -42.68 -45.04
CA ASN A 428 -0.29 -42.86 -46.48
C ASN A 428 -1.03 -44.09 -46.96
#